data_AF-A0AA48QYM3-F1
#
_entry.id   AF-A0AA48QYM3-F1
#
_cell.length_a   1.000
_cell.length_b   1.000
_cell.length_c   1.000
_cell.angle_alpha   90.00
_cell.angle_beta   90.00
_cell.angle_gamma   90.00
#
_symmetry.space_group_name_H-M   'P 1'
#
loop_
_entity.id
_entity.type
_entity.pdbx_description
1 polymer ?
#
loop_
_entity_poly.entity_id
_entity_poly.type
_entity_poly.pdbx_seq_one_letter_code
_entity_poly.pdbx_strand_id
1 'polypeptide(L)'
;MSTGKHLYRSVLRELRLSSNAPRATRNPDVGTQIRKLIEGGEPKAVERAMVETRDFLRANRTYGELLKRYNPTHGMTQEERVKATARRVGLNSPVEYKEK
;
A
#
# COMPACT_ATOMS: atom_id res chain seq x y z
N MET A 1 -4.87 14.40 -28.00
CA MET A 1 -3.62 13.88 -27.41
C MET A 1 -3.04 14.88 -26.42
N SER A 2 -3.54 14.87 -25.18
CA SER A 2 -3.03 15.67 -24.03
C SER A 2 -2.29 14.70 -23.07
N THR A 3 -1.40 13.86 -23.60
CA THR A 3 -1.00 12.59 -22.97
C THR A 3 -0.18 12.76 -21.69
N GLY A 4 0.81 13.65 -21.67
CA GLY A 4 1.72 13.81 -20.52
C GLY A 4 1.06 14.35 -19.24
N LYS A 5 0.19 15.36 -19.35
CA LYS A 5 -0.47 15.97 -18.18
C LYS A 5 -1.47 15.01 -17.53
N HIS A 6 -2.22 14.26 -18.32
CA HIS A 6 -3.16 13.26 -17.79
C HIS A 6 -2.43 12.09 -17.14
N LEU A 7 -1.32 11.64 -17.73
CA LEU A 7 -0.46 10.60 -17.14
C LEU A 7 0.16 11.04 -15.82
N TYR A 8 0.68 12.27 -15.73
CA TYR A 8 1.18 12.82 -14.48
C TYR A 8 0.12 12.85 -13.37
N ARG A 9 -1.09 13.31 -13.70
CA ARG A 9 -2.20 13.37 -12.73
C ARG A 9 -2.65 11.98 -12.28
N SER A 10 -2.61 10.98 -13.17
CA SER A 10 -2.96 9.60 -12.81
C SER A 10 -1.94 8.99 -11.85
N VAL A 11 -0.63 9.20 -12.08
CA VAL A 11 0.44 8.77 -11.16
C VAL A 11 0.27 9.43 -9.78
N LEU A 12 0.10 10.75 -9.72
CA LEU A 12 -0.11 11.45 -8.45
C LEU A 12 -1.38 11.00 -7.72
N ARG A 13 -2.44 10.65 -8.47
CA ARG A 13 -3.66 10.11 -7.89
C ARG A 13 -3.41 8.73 -7.28
N GLU A 14 -2.77 7.81 -8.00
CA GLU A 14 -2.46 6.48 -7.49
C GLU A 14 -1.52 6.54 -6.28
N LEU A 15 -0.51 7.40 -6.29
CA LEU A 15 0.36 7.65 -5.13
C LEU A 15 -0.44 8.05 -3.88
N ARG A 16 -1.46 8.90 -4.05
CA ARG A 16 -2.32 9.33 -2.95
C ARG A 16 -3.26 8.22 -2.47
N LEU A 17 -3.71 7.35 -3.38
CA LEU A 17 -4.59 6.23 -3.06
C LEU A 17 -3.84 5.07 -2.40
N SER A 18 -2.58 4.84 -2.77
CA SER A 18 -1.73 3.78 -2.20
C SER A 18 -1.07 4.17 -0.87
N SER A 19 -1.05 5.45 -0.51
CA SER A 19 -0.48 5.93 0.76
C SER A 19 -1.30 5.48 1.97
N ASN A 20 -0.66 4.73 2.87
CA ASN A 20 -1.22 4.33 4.17
C ASN A 20 -1.33 5.49 5.19
N ALA A 21 -0.63 6.60 4.97
CA ALA A 21 -0.69 7.77 5.85
C ALA A 21 -1.99 8.59 5.64
N PRO A 22 -2.62 9.10 6.71
CA PRO A 22 -3.71 10.08 6.63
C PRO A 22 -3.32 11.33 5.84
N ARG A 23 -4.29 11.99 5.19
CA ARG A 23 -4.03 13.17 4.36
C ARG A 23 -3.28 14.29 5.10
N ALA A 24 -3.55 14.46 6.39
CA ALA A 24 -2.98 15.52 7.22
C ALA A 24 -1.49 15.35 7.51
N THR A 25 -0.99 14.11 7.60
CA THR A 25 0.39 13.81 7.98
C THR A 25 1.29 13.45 6.81
N ARG A 26 0.77 13.53 5.58
CA ARG A 26 1.54 13.22 4.36
C ARG A 26 2.60 14.28 4.12
N ASN A 27 3.80 13.82 3.80
CA ASN A 27 4.88 14.70 3.38
C ASN A 27 4.50 15.41 2.05
N PRO A 28 4.44 16.75 2.03
CA PRO A 28 4.11 17.51 0.81
C PRO A 28 5.23 17.47 -0.26
N ASP A 29 6.47 17.18 0.13
CA ASP A 29 7.64 17.25 -0.75
C ASP A 29 7.71 16.09 -1.74
N VAL A 30 7.04 14.97 -1.48
CA VAL A 30 7.05 13.83 -2.38
C VAL A 30 6.50 14.22 -3.76
N GLY A 31 5.44 15.03 -3.79
CA GLY A 31 4.84 15.49 -5.05
C GLY A 31 5.76 16.46 -5.82
N THR A 32 6.52 17.29 -5.11
CA THR A 32 7.46 18.24 -5.71
C THR A 32 8.70 17.53 -6.23
N GLN A 33 9.21 16.54 -5.50
CA GLN A 33 10.32 15.68 -5.92
C GLN A 33 9.97 14.87 -7.17
N ILE A 34 8.78 14.25 -7.21
CA ILE A 34 8.32 13.52 -8.42
C ILE A 34 8.24 14.45 -9.62
N ARG A 35 7.79 15.71 -9.43
CA ARG A 35 7.80 16.70 -10.51
C ARG A 35 9.22 16.98 -11.01
N LYS A 36 10.18 17.24 -10.11
CA LYS A 36 11.58 17.47 -10.46
C LYS A 36 12.20 16.31 -11.24
N LEU A 37 11.88 15.07 -10.85
CA LEU A 37 12.35 13.87 -11.55
C LEU A 37 11.80 13.76 -12.98
N ILE A 38 10.55 14.17 -13.20
CA ILE A 38 9.91 14.17 -14.52
C ILE A 38 10.49 15.28 -15.41
N GLU A 39 10.73 16.46 -14.83
CA GLU A 39 11.27 17.62 -15.57
C GLU A 39 12.75 17.43 -15.98
N GLY A 40 13.54 16.68 -15.20
CA GLY A 40 14.96 16.44 -15.47
C GLY A 40 15.28 15.20 -16.32
N GLY A 41 14.27 14.43 -16.76
CA GLY A 41 14.47 13.17 -17.45
C GLY A 41 14.22 13.22 -18.96
N GLU A 42 14.78 12.26 -19.69
CA GLU A 42 14.50 12.03 -21.11
C GLU A 42 13.01 11.72 -21.35
N PRO A 43 12.30 12.44 -22.24
CA PRO A 43 10.84 12.39 -22.33
C PRO A 43 10.26 11.00 -22.60
N LYS A 44 10.91 10.20 -23.47
CA LYS A 44 10.47 8.82 -23.76
C LYS A 44 10.67 7.87 -22.59
N ALA A 45 11.79 8.01 -21.88
CA ALA A 45 12.08 7.19 -20.71
C ALA A 45 11.14 7.53 -19.55
N VAL A 46 10.86 8.82 -19.35
CA VAL A 46 9.96 9.34 -18.34
C VAL A 46 8.52 8.88 -18.59
N GLU A 47 8.02 8.97 -19.82
CA GLU A 47 6.66 8.50 -20.14
C GLU A 47 6.48 7.01 -19.80
N ARG A 48 7.45 6.18 -20.19
CA ARG A 48 7.45 4.75 -19.87
C ARG A 48 7.49 4.51 -18.37
N ALA A 49 8.41 5.15 -17.65
CA ALA A 49 8.55 5.01 -16.21
C ALA A 49 7.27 5.45 -15.46
N MET A 50 6.59 6.48 -15.95
CA MET A 50 5.32 6.94 -15.36
C MET A 50 4.19 5.92 -15.53
N VAL A 51 4.08 5.27 -16.69
CA VAL A 51 3.10 4.20 -16.92
C VAL A 51 3.39 3.02 -15.99
N GLU A 52 4.63 2.56 -15.95
CA GLU A 52 5.06 1.43 -15.11
C GLU A 52 4.82 1.74 -13.61
N THR A 53 5.17 2.95 -13.17
CA THR A 53 4.95 3.40 -11.78
C THR A 53 3.46 3.44 -11.44
N ARG A 54 2.62 3.96 -12.33
CA ARG A 54 1.15 3.98 -12.14
C ARG A 54 0.63 2.58 -11.91
N ASP A 55 1.03 1.64 -12.76
CA ASP A 55 0.55 0.26 -12.71
C ASP A 55 1.04 -0.48 -11.48
N PHE A 56 2.30 -0.29 -11.10
CA PHE A 56 2.85 -0.83 -9.86
C PHE A 56 2.09 -0.32 -8.63
N LEU A 57 1.85 0.99 -8.53
CA LEU A 57 1.12 1.57 -7.39
C LEU A 57 -0.32 1.05 -7.30
N ARG A 58 -0.99 0.92 -8.45
CA ARG A 58 -2.35 0.36 -8.53
C ARG A 58 -2.38 -1.11 -8.13
N ALA A 59 -1.41 -1.91 -8.59
CA ALA A 59 -1.28 -3.32 -8.25
C ALA A 59 -1.03 -3.50 -6.75
N ASN A 60 -0.13 -2.71 -6.15
CA ASN A 60 0.13 -2.76 -4.71
C ASN A 60 -1.09 -2.42 -3.86
N ARG A 61 -1.87 -1.41 -4.25
CA ARG A 61 -3.11 -1.07 -3.56
C ARG A 61 -4.10 -2.23 -3.62
N THR A 62 -4.30 -2.80 -4.81
CA THR A 62 -5.21 -3.94 -5.03
C THR A 62 -4.75 -5.17 -4.25
N TYR A 63 -3.44 -5.45 -4.25
CA TYR A 63 -2.83 -6.51 -3.46
C TYR A 63 -3.10 -6.34 -1.97
N GLY A 64 -2.90 -5.13 -1.43
CA GLY A 64 -3.19 -4.83 -0.04
C GLY A 64 -4.68 -5.01 0.32
N GLU A 65 -5.59 -4.66 -0.59
CA GLU A 65 -7.03 -4.88 -0.42
C GLU A 65 -7.39 -6.37 -0.43
N LEU A 66 -6.84 -7.15 -1.37
CA LEU A 66 -7.06 -8.60 -1.47
C LEU A 66 -6.51 -9.34 -0.26
N LEU A 67 -5.32 -8.96 0.19
CA LEU A 67 -4.66 -9.57 1.34
C LEU A 67 -5.49 -9.39 2.62
N LYS A 68 -6.06 -8.20 2.84
CA LYS A 68 -6.98 -7.95 3.95
C LYS A 68 -8.26 -8.79 3.89
N ARG A 69 -8.78 -9.07 2.68
CA ARG A 69 -10.03 -9.84 2.49
C ARG A 69 -9.82 -11.34 2.65
N TYR A 70 -8.77 -11.88 2.06
CA TYR A 70 -8.58 -13.32 1.95
C TYR A 70 -7.60 -13.89 2.98
N ASN A 71 -6.74 -13.05 3.58
CA ASN A 71 -5.80 -13.46 4.60
C ASN A 71 -5.87 -12.58 5.86
N PRO A 72 -6.95 -12.68 6.65
CA PRO A 72 -7.13 -11.87 7.86
C PRO A 72 -6.10 -12.19 8.95
N THR A 73 -5.42 -13.35 8.87
CA THR A 73 -4.34 -13.73 9.80
C THR A 73 -2.97 -13.18 9.42
N HIS A 74 -2.89 -12.45 8.31
CA HIS A 74 -1.67 -11.81 7.85
C HIS A 74 -1.27 -10.68 8.81
N GLY A 75 -0.05 -10.73 9.35
CA GLY A 75 0.46 -9.75 10.31
C GLY A 75 0.09 -10.02 11.78
N MET A 76 -0.70 -11.05 12.08
CA MET A 76 -0.94 -11.49 13.45
C MET A 76 0.28 -12.19 14.05
N THR A 77 0.53 -11.97 15.33
CA THR A 77 1.50 -12.75 16.10
C THR A 77 1.01 -14.19 16.24
N GLN A 78 1.91 -15.10 16.65
CA GLN A 78 1.55 -16.51 16.82
C GLN A 78 0.44 -16.68 17.88
N GLU A 79 0.52 -15.95 18.99
CA GLU A 79 -0.51 -15.94 20.04
C GLU A 79 -1.87 -15.49 19.52
N GLU A 80 -1.90 -14.40 18.74
CA GLU A 80 -3.13 -13.87 18.13
C GLU A 80 -3.76 -14.87 17.17
N ARG A 81 -2.94 -15.61 16.40
CA ARG A 81 -3.41 -16.67 15.50
C ARG A 81 -4.03 -17.83 16.27
N VAL A 82 -3.39 -18.29 17.36
CA VAL A 82 -3.92 -19.35 18.21
C VAL A 82 -5.27 -18.92 18.79
N LYS A 83 -5.37 -17.70 19.31
CA LYS A 83 -6.61 -17.14 19.84
C LYS A 83 -7.70 -16.99 18.78
N ALA A 84 -7.36 -16.50 17.58
CA ALA A 84 -8.29 -16.39 16.47
C ALA A 84 -8.82 -17.77 16.02
N THR A 85 -7.96 -18.79 16.06
CA THR A 85 -8.33 -20.17 15.71
C THR A 85 -9.21 -20.80 16.78
N ALA A 86 -8.89 -20.63 18.07
CA ALA A 86 -9.73 -21.11 19.18
C ALA A 86 -11.15 -20.53 19.10
N ARG A 87 -11.30 -19.25 18.75
CA ARG A 87 -12.61 -18.60 18.57
C ARG A 87 -13.44 -19.20 17.43
N ARG A 88 -12.82 -19.79 16.40
CA ARG A 88 -13.56 -20.45 15.30
C ARG A 88 -14.39 -21.64 15.78
N VAL A 89 -13.97 -22.27 16.87
CA VAL A 89 -14.67 -23.42 17.48
C VAL A 89 -15.42 -23.05 18.78
N GLY A 90 -15.59 -21.75 19.06
CA GLY A 90 -16.25 -21.28 20.28
C GLY A 90 -15.41 -21.43 21.55
N LEU A 91 -14.10 -21.66 21.45
CA LEU A 91 -13.18 -21.81 22.58
C LEU A 91 -12.33 -20.54 22.78
N ASN A 92 -11.80 -20.37 23.99
CA ASN A 92 -10.77 -19.37 24.30
C ASN A 92 -9.37 -20.00 24.30
N SER A 93 -8.34 -19.19 24.04
CA SER A 93 -6.94 -19.64 24.16
C SER A 93 -6.64 -19.97 25.63
N PRO A 94 -5.90 -21.06 25.92
CA PRO A 94 -5.47 -21.39 27.28
C PRO A 94 -4.54 -20.30 27.84
N VAL A 95 -4.56 -20.14 29.16
CA VAL A 95 -3.63 -19.25 29.87
C VAL A 95 -2.25 -19.88 29.84
N GLU A 96 -1.23 -19.11 29.45
CA GLU A 96 0.14 -19.60 29.49
C GLU A 96 0.56 -19.94 30.93
N TYR A 97 1.26 -21.06 31.07
CA TYR A 97 1.80 -21.48 32.36
C TYR A 97 2.86 -20.48 32.82
N LYS A 98 2.70 -19.95 34.04
CA LYS A 98 3.71 -19.15 34.72
C LYS A 98 4.22 -19.94 35.92
N GLU A 99 5.51 -20.25 35.95
CA GLU A 99 6.15 -20.77 37.17
C GLU A 99 5.99 -19.73 38.28
N LYS A 100 5.64 -20.20 39.48
CA LYS A 100 5.48 -19.38 40.67
C LYS A 100 6.82 -19.03 41.30
#